data_AF-A0A7I8ESV4-F1
#
_entry.id   AF-A0A7I8ESV4-F1
#
_cell.length_a   1.000
_cell.length_b   1.000
_cell.length_c   1.000
_cell.angle_alpha   90.00
_cell.angle_beta   90.00
_cell.angle_gamma   90.00
#
_symmetry.space_group_name_H-M   'P 1'
#
loop_
_entity.id
_entity.type
_entity.pdbx_description
1 polymer ?
#
loop_
_entity_poly.entity_id
_entity_poly.type
_entity_poly.pdbx_seq_one_letter_code
_entity_poly.pdbx_strand_id
1 'polypeptide(L)'
;MNCPHCAATTTKERAKKTKLGYTTFFCPHCRSTFNERTGTPFNYLEFPTDVVLLVVVWRLRYKLSLRDVAEMFLALTLPVGVANNLFL
;
A
#
# COMPACT_ATOMS: atom_id res chain seq x y z
N MET A 1 13.33 5.32 9.47
CA MET A 1 13.55 5.12 8.02
C MET A 1 14.47 6.23 7.52
N ASN A 2 15.48 5.93 6.69
CA ASN A 2 16.31 6.98 6.08
C ASN A 2 15.46 7.82 5.13
N CYS A 3 15.69 9.13 5.06
CA CYS A 3 14.91 10.00 4.20
C CYS A 3 15.17 9.67 2.73
N PRO A 4 14.15 9.31 1.92
CA PRO A 4 14.33 8.97 0.52
C PRO A 4 14.72 10.17 -0.36
N HIS A 5 14.59 11.41 0.15
CA HIS A 5 14.88 12.62 -0.60
C HIS A 5 16.32 13.14 -0.43
N CYS A 6 16.92 12.94 0.75
CA CYS A 6 18.24 13.48 1.09
C CYS A 6 19.16 12.48 1.81
N ALA A 7 18.75 11.22 1.93
CA ALA A 7 19.46 10.14 2.60
C ALA A 7 19.76 10.33 4.11
N ALA A 8 19.28 11.42 4.74
CA ALA A 8 19.46 11.64 6.17
C ALA A 8 18.88 10.47 7.00
N THR A 9 19.67 9.99 7.96
CA THR A 9 19.29 8.89 8.88
C THR A 9 18.42 9.36 10.04
N THR A 10 18.51 10.64 10.37
CA THR A 10 17.76 11.34 11.42
C THR A 10 16.38 11.74 10.93
N THR A 11 15.38 10.92 11.20
CA THR A 11 13.98 11.17 10.86
C THR A 11 13.09 10.96 12.07
N LYS A 12 11.92 11.60 12.09
CA LYS A 12 10.95 11.50 13.19
C LYS A 12 9.71 10.78 12.70
N GLU A 13 9.34 9.69 13.37
CA GLU A 13 8.04 9.08 13.19
C GLU A 13 6.93 10.03 13.65
N ARG A 14 5.81 10.03 12.93
CA ARG A 14 4.65 10.87 13.22
C ARG A 14 3.51 10.01 13.73
N ALA A 15 2.77 10.50 14.72
CA ALA A 15 1.59 9.82 15.27
C ALA A 15 0.49 9.56 14.22
N LYS A 16 0.36 10.45 13.22
CA LYS A 16 -0.62 10.30 12.14
C LYS A 16 -0.15 9.26 11.12
N LYS A 17 -0.98 8.24 10.92
CA LYS A 17 -0.86 7.28 9.82
C LYS A 17 -1.60 7.77 8.57
N THR A 18 -1.28 7.20 7.42
CA THR A 18 -2.07 7.41 6.18
C THR A 18 -3.45 6.74 6.29
N LYS A 19 -4.36 7.05 5.36
CA LYS A 19 -5.67 6.37 5.26
C LYS A 19 -5.55 4.85 5.13
N LEU A 20 -4.47 4.38 4.51
CA LEU A 20 -4.17 2.95 4.31
C LEU A 20 -3.37 2.34 5.48
N GLY A 21 -3.17 3.08 6.58
CA GLY A 21 -2.51 2.56 7.79
C GLY A 21 -0.98 2.68 7.81
N TYR A 22 -0.36 3.23 6.76
CA TYR A 22 1.11 3.40 6.72
C TYR A 22 1.60 4.45 7.72
N THR A 23 2.69 4.11 8.43
CA THR A 23 3.43 5.05 9.27
C THR A 23 4.03 6.16 8.43
N THR A 24 3.94 7.40 8.92
CA THR A 24 4.54 8.57 8.25
C THR A 24 5.72 9.10 9.03
N PHE A 25 6.71 9.63 8.32
CA PHE A 25 7.95 10.16 8.86
C PHE A 25 8.15 11.59 8.39
N PHE A 26 8.81 12.40 9.22
CA PHE A 26 9.26 13.75 8.88
C PHE A 26 10.78 13.82 8.93
N CYS A 27 11.40 14.39 7.89
CA CYS A 27 12.82 14.67 7.87
C CYS A 27 13.07 16.13 8.26
N PRO A 28 13.79 16.43 9.36
CA PRO A 28 14.13 17.81 9.73
C PRO A 28 15.15 18.45 8.77
N HIS A 29 15.99 17.66 8.08
CA HIS A 29 17.02 18.19 7.19
C HIS A 29 16.44 18.78 5.90
N CYS A 30 15.61 18.04 5.16
CA CYS A 30 15.00 18.51 3.91
C CYS A 30 13.54 18.96 4.07
N ARG A 31 12.97 18.84 5.27
CA ARG A 31 11.58 19.21 5.63
C ARG A 31 10.50 18.41 4.88
N SER A 32 10.85 17.29 4.25
CA SER A 32 9.90 16.42 3.56
C SER A 32 9.17 15.48 4.54
N THR A 33 7.90 15.22 4.26
CA THR A 33 7.13 14.12 4.88
C THR A 33 7.06 12.97 3.90
N PHE A 34 7.26 11.74 4.38
CA PHE A 34 7.30 10.54 3.55
C PHE A 34 6.80 9.33 4.34
N ASN A 35 6.67 8.19 3.68
CA ASN A 35 6.31 6.89 4.26
C ASN A 35 7.08 5.77 3.56
N GLU A 36 6.83 4.53 3.97
CA GLU A 36 7.48 3.34 3.40
C GLU A 36 7.23 3.13 1.89
N ARG A 37 6.18 3.75 1.33
CA ARG A 37 5.88 3.68 -0.10
C ARG A 37 6.51 4.81 -0.92
N THR A 38 7.05 5.85 -0.27
CA THR A 38 7.65 6.99 -0.98
C THR A 38 8.87 6.54 -1.79
N GLY A 39 8.88 6.87 -3.08
CA GLY A 39 9.95 6.46 -4.01
C GLY A 39 9.84 5.02 -4.51
N THR A 40 8.78 4.28 -4.14
CA THR A 40 8.51 2.95 -4.66
C THR A 40 7.48 3.01 -5.80
N PRO A 41 7.44 2.01 -6.71
CA PRO A 41 6.35 1.88 -7.68
C PRO A 41 4.96 1.79 -7.05
N PHE A 42 4.90 1.39 -5.77
CA PHE A 42 3.64 1.25 -5.04
C PHE A 42 3.10 2.57 -4.51
N ASN A 43 3.79 3.72 -4.63
CA ASN A 43 3.37 4.97 -4.01
C ASN A 43 1.93 5.41 -4.35
N TYR A 44 1.44 5.05 -5.55
CA TYR A 44 0.14 5.51 -6.07
C TYR A 44 -1.00 4.49 -5.95
N LEU A 45 -0.75 3.30 -5.40
CA LEU A 45 -1.80 2.30 -5.19
C LEU A 45 -2.91 2.81 -4.25
N GLU A 46 -4.16 2.68 -4.68
CA GLU A 46 -5.32 2.99 -3.84
C GLU A 46 -5.51 1.99 -2.70
N PHE A 47 -4.89 0.81 -2.82
CA PHE A 47 -5.00 -0.29 -1.88
C PHE A 47 -3.71 -0.53 -1.10
N PRO A 48 -3.78 -1.21 0.06
CA PRO A 48 -2.60 -1.72 0.75
C PRO A 48 -1.78 -2.64 -0.15
N THR A 49 -0.45 -2.50 -0.08
CA THR A 49 0.52 -3.20 -0.94
C THR A 49 0.44 -4.72 -0.77
N ASP A 50 0.24 -5.18 0.47
CA ASP A 50 0.03 -6.59 0.82
C ASP A 50 -1.21 -7.18 0.14
N VAL A 51 -2.33 -6.44 0.10
CA VAL A 51 -3.55 -6.88 -0.61
C VAL A 51 -3.29 -7.02 -2.11
N VAL A 52 -2.63 -6.03 -2.73
CA VAL A 52 -2.29 -6.08 -4.17
C VAL A 52 -1.34 -7.25 -4.48
N LEU A 53 -0.32 -7.46 -3.66
CA LEU A 53 0.61 -8.57 -3.82
C LEU A 53 -0.08 -9.94 -3.63
N LEU A 54 -1.02 -10.05 -2.70
CA LEU A 54 -1.82 -11.26 -2.51
C LEU A 54 -2.65 -11.58 -3.76
N VAL A 55 -3.30 -10.59 -4.36
CA VAL A 55 -4.02 -10.74 -5.64
C VAL A 55 -3.09 -11.24 -6.73
N VAL A 56 -1.89 -10.64 -6.85
CA VAL A 56 -0.88 -11.07 -7.85
C VAL A 56 -0.47 -12.53 -7.62
N VAL A 57 -0.22 -12.94 -6.38
CA VAL A 57 0.10 -14.34 -6.04
C VAL A 57 -1.04 -15.27 -6.45
N TRP A 58 -2.28 -14.95 -6.12
CA TRP A 58 -3.44 -15.77 -6.50
C TRP A 58 -3.62 -15.89 -8.02
N ARG A 59 -3.44 -14.78 -8.74
CA ARG A 59 -3.49 -14.73 -10.20
C ARG A 59 -2.39 -15.56 -10.87
N LEU A 60 -1.16 -15.46 -10.38
CA LEU A 60 0.00 -16.08 -11.05
C LEU A 60 0.26 -17.52 -10.57
N ARG A 61 0.18 -17.76 -9.26
CA ARG A 61 0.56 -19.06 -8.67
C ARG A 61 -0.58 -20.07 -8.65
N TYR A 62 -1.80 -19.59 -8.39
CA TYR A 62 -3.01 -20.42 -8.27
C TYR A 62 -3.93 -20.30 -9.49
N LYS A 63 -3.58 -19.42 -10.44
CA LYS A 63 -4.28 -19.21 -11.71
C LYS A 63 -5.76 -18.85 -11.53
N LEU A 64 -6.10 -18.19 -10.42
CA LEU A 64 -7.46 -17.71 -10.21
C LEU A 64 -7.80 -16.63 -11.26
N SER A 65 -9.01 -16.67 -11.78
CA SER A 65 -9.50 -15.56 -12.59
C SER A 65 -9.70 -14.33 -11.70
N LEU A 66 -9.75 -13.13 -12.28
CA LEU A 66 -10.10 -11.94 -11.50
C LEU A 66 -11.49 -12.09 -10.87
N ARG A 67 -12.43 -12.75 -11.58
CA ARG A 67 -13.76 -13.06 -11.04
C ARG A 67 -13.67 -13.90 -9.77
N ASP A 68 -12.91 -15.00 -9.79
CA ASP A 68 -12.77 -15.87 -8.61
C ASP A 68 -12.19 -15.09 -7.42
N VAL A 69 -11.19 -14.24 -7.68
CA VAL A 69 -10.60 -13.37 -6.66
C VAL A 69 -11.64 -12.40 -6.10
N ALA A 70 -12.45 -11.74 -6.94
CA ALA A 70 -13.52 -10.87 -6.48
C ALA A 70 -14.57 -11.61 -5.64
N GLU A 71 -15.01 -12.79 -6.09
CA GLU A 71 -15.95 -13.62 -5.36
C GLU A 71 -15.39 -14.03 -3.99
N MET A 72 -14.09 -14.35 -3.90
CA MET A 72 -13.42 -14.60 -2.62
C MET A 72 -13.44 -13.38 -1.71
N PHE A 73 -13.09 -12.18 -2.18
CA PHE A 73 -13.14 -10.96 -1.36
C PHE A 73 -14.57 -10.63 -0.89
N LEU A 74 -15.58 -10.89 -1.74
CA LEU A 74 -17.00 -10.73 -1.40
C LEU A 74 -17.45 -11.76 -0.34
N ALA A 75 -17.05 -13.02 -0.50
CA ALA A 75 -17.42 -14.11 0.41
C ALA A 75 -16.71 -14.00 1.78
N LEU A 76 -15.47 -13.48 1.80
CA LEU A 76 -14.66 -13.32 3.01
C LEU A 76 -14.98 -12.05 3.81
N THR A 77 -16.01 -11.28 3.43
CA THR A 77 -16.34 -9.97 4.03
C THR A 77 -15.13 -9.05 4.23
N LEU A 78 -14.21 -9.05 3.26
CA LEU A 78 -13.22 -8.00 3.15
C LEU A 78 -13.92 -6.76 2.56
N PRO A 79 -13.66 -5.55 3.06
CA PRO A 79 -14.51 -4.39 2.82
C PRO A 79 -14.73 -4.14 1.33
N VAL A 80 -16.01 -4.08 0.96
CA VAL A 80 -16.60 -3.98 -0.40
C VAL A 80 -16.01 -2.86 -1.28
N GLY A 81 -15.25 -1.93 -0.70
CA GLY A 81 -14.53 -0.87 -1.41
C GLY A 81 -13.34 -1.34 -2.28
N VAL A 82 -12.86 -2.58 -2.12
CA VAL A 82 -11.78 -3.15 -2.97
C VAL A 82 -12.32 -3.83 -4.23
N ALA A 83 -13.51 -4.42 -4.16
CA ALA A 83 -14.05 -5.23 -5.26
C ALA A 83 -14.50 -4.40 -6.47
N ASN A 84 -14.89 -3.14 -6.30
CA ASN A 84 -15.43 -2.32 -7.39
C ASN A 84 -14.37 -1.47 -8.13
N ASN A 85 -13.21 -1.23 -7.53
CA ASN A 85 -12.13 -0.42 -8.13
C ASN A 85 -10.99 -1.25 -8.73
N LEU A 86 -11.01 -2.58 -8.60
CA LEU A 86 -10.02 -3.47 -9.24
C LEU A 86 -10.40 -3.91 -10.67
N PHE A 87 -11.60 -3.53 -11.15
CA PHE A 87 -12.21 -4.00 -12.40
C PHE A 87 -12.53 -2.89 -13.40
N LEU A 88 -12.06 -1.66 -13.16
CA LEU A 88 -12.09 -0.54 -14.10
C LEU A 88 -10.66 -0.03 -14.33
#